data_AF-A0A7K9JPL4-F1
#
_entry.id   AF-A0A7K9JPL4-F1
#
_cell.length_a   1.000
_cell.length_b   1.000
_cell.length_c   1.000
_cell.angle_alpha   90.00
_cell.angle_beta   90.00
_cell.angle_gamma   90.00
#
_symmetry.space_group_name_H-M   'P 1'
#
loop_
_entity.id
_entity.type
_entity.pdbx_description
1 polymer ?
#
loop_
_entity_poly.entity_id
_entity_poly.type
_entity_poly.pdbx_seq_one_letter_code
_entity_poly.pdbx_strand_id
1 'polypeptide(L)'
;NGFQETGGGHHRDGMLYLGARASLADALPLHIAPRWFSSHSGFKCPICSKSVASDEMEMHFIMCLSKPRLSYNDDVLTKDAGECVICLEELLQGDTIARLPCLCIYHKSCIDSWFEVNRSCPEHPSD
;
A
#
# COMPACT_ATOMS: atom_id res chain seq x y z
N ASN A 1 45.78 -27.10 -47.55
CA ASN A 1 44.53 -27.86 -47.80
C ASN A 1 43.77 -27.89 -46.48
N GLY A 2 42.94 -26.90 -46.13
CA GLY A 2 41.49 -26.80 -46.49
C GLY A 2 40.74 -27.99 -45.87
N PHE A 3 39.78 -27.88 -44.94
CA PHE A 3 38.55 -27.08 -44.83
C PHE A 3 38.11 -27.03 -43.34
N GLN A 4 37.73 -25.89 -42.77
CA GLN A 4 36.39 -25.26 -42.71
C GLN A 4 35.39 -25.95 -41.77
N GLU A 5 34.92 -25.17 -40.80
CA GLU A 5 33.86 -25.45 -39.82
C GLU A 5 32.45 -25.46 -40.45
N THR A 6 31.48 -26.06 -39.76
CA THR A 6 30.20 -25.46 -39.29
C THR A 6 29.22 -26.57 -38.88
N GLY A 7 28.47 -26.33 -37.81
CA GLY A 7 27.68 -27.34 -37.11
C GLY A 7 26.23 -27.51 -37.56
N GLY A 8 25.47 -28.21 -36.71
CA GLY A 8 24.02 -28.31 -36.82
C GLY A 8 23.45 -29.48 -36.00
N GLY A 9 22.57 -29.15 -35.03
CA GLY A 9 21.32 -29.89 -34.87
C GLY A 9 21.10 -30.72 -33.60
N HIS A 10 20.05 -30.31 -32.88
CA HIS A 10 18.96 -31.14 -32.33
C HIS A 10 19.09 -31.84 -30.96
N HIS A 11 18.30 -31.31 -30.02
CA HIS A 11 17.25 -32.02 -29.25
C HIS A 11 17.68 -33.06 -28.18
N ARG A 12 17.53 -32.70 -26.89
CA ARG A 12 16.40 -33.13 -26.02
C ARG A 12 16.66 -32.85 -24.53
N ASP A 13 15.61 -32.39 -23.90
CA ASP A 13 15.45 -31.96 -22.51
C ASP A 13 15.65 -33.08 -21.48
N GLY A 14 16.25 -32.70 -20.35
CA GLY A 14 16.24 -33.45 -19.10
C GLY A 14 15.82 -32.52 -17.96
N MET A 15 14.53 -32.17 -17.96
CA MET A 15 13.86 -31.33 -16.98
C MET A 15 14.03 -31.88 -15.56
N LEU A 16 14.65 -31.11 -14.68
CA LEU A 16 14.63 -31.35 -13.23
C LEU A 16 13.67 -30.37 -12.57
N TYR A 17 12.85 -30.98 -11.70
CA TYR A 17 12.20 -30.41 -10.54
C TYR A 17 10.76 -29.89 -10.67
N LEU A 18 9.98 -30.39 -9.71
CA LEU A 18 8.55 -30.31 -9.53
C LEU A 18 8.03 -28.87 -9.38
N GLY A 19 6.96 -28.58 -10.11
CA GLY A 19 5.72 -28.10 -9.47
C GLY A 19 5.69 -26.68 -8.92
N ALA A 20 5.91 -25.67 -9.76
CA ALA A 20 5.22 -24.40 -9.61
C ALA A 20 4.22 -24.28 -10.76
N ARG A 21 2.93 -24.10 -10.44
CA ARG A 21 1.89 -23.83 -11.44
C ARG A 21 2.22 -22.46 -12.05
N ALA A 22 2.96 -22.44 -13.15
CA ALA A 22 3.15 -21.24 -13.94
C ALA A 22 1.76 -20.72 -14.33
N SER A 23 1.43 -19.51 -13.88
CA SER A 23 0.19 -18.87 -14.25
C SER A 23 0.27 -18.57 -15.75
N LEU A 24 -0.78 -18.85 -16.50
CA LEU A 24 -0.84 -18.62 -17.95
C LEU A 24 -0.69 -17.14 -18.35
N ALA A 25 -0.60 -16.24 -17.35
CA ALA A 25 -0.39 -14.81 -17.53
C ALA A 25 1.03 -14.44 -18.02
N ASP A 26 2.04 -15.28 -17.80
CA ASP A 26 3.43 -14.97 -18.16
C ASP A 26 3.77 -15.18 -19.65
N ALA A 27 2.79 -15.60 -20.47
CA ALA A 27 2.99 -15.93 -21.89
C ALA A 27 2.37 -14.91 -22.86
N LEU A 28 1.73 -13.82 -22.39
CA LEU A 28 1.08 -12.85 -23.28
C LEU A 28 1.95 -11.61 -23.55
N PRO A 29 2.04 -11.15 -24.81
CA PRO A 29 2.72 -9.90 -25.16
C PRO A 29 2.13 -8.72 -24.38
N LEU A 30 3.00 -7.90 -23.77
CA LEU A 30 2.67 -6.76 -22.90
C LEU A 30 1.76 -5.69 -23.54
N HIS A 31 1.50 -5.80 -24.85
CA HIS A 31 0.71 -4.85 -25.63
C HIS A 31 -0.78 -5.22 -25.72
N ILE A 32 -1.18 -6.44 -25.31
CA ILE A 32 -2.56 -6.96 -25.48
C ILE A 32 -3.18 -7.45 -24.17
N ALA A 33 -2.44 -7.45 -23.06
CA ALA A 33 -2.99 -7.77 -21.75
C ALA A 33 -4.12 -6.76 -21.41
N PRO A 34 -5.36 -7.21 -21.18
CA PRO A 34 -6.40 -6.29 -20.78
C PRO A 34 -6.04 -5.77 -19.37
N ARG A 35 -6.36 -4.50 -19.07
CA ARG A 35 -5.81 -3.72 -17.93
C ARG A 35 -6.10 -4.27 -16.51
N TRP A 36 -6.64 -5.49 -16.40
CA TRP A 36 -7.02 -6.17 -15.17
C TRP A 36 -5.94 -7.14 -14.64
N PHE A 37 -4.92 -7.52 -15.45
CA PHE A 37 -3.83 -8.40 -15.01
C PHE A 37 -2.57 -7.67 -14.52
N SER A 38 -2.71 -6.45 -14.01
CA SER A 38 -1.66 -5.85 -13.16
C SER A 38 -1.77 -6.44 -11.75
N SER A 39 -1.35 -7.69 -11.61
CA SER A 39 -1.22 -8.36 -10.32
C SER A 39 -0.14 -7.67 -9.47
N HIS A 40 -0.58 -6.73 -8.64
CA HIS A 40 -0.13 -6.44 -7.28
C HIS A 40 1.38 -6.17 -7.03
N SER A 41 1.85 -4.95 -7.31
CA SER A 41 2.81 -4.27 -6.42
C SER A 41 2.77 -2.76 -6.64
N GLY A 42 1.70 -2.12 -6.16
CA GLY A 42 1.75 -0.66 -5.98
C GLY A 42 2.83 -0.31 -4.96
N PHE A 43 3.60 0.75 -5.19
CA PHE A 43 4.58 1.23 -4.22
C PHE A 43 3.86 1.94 -3.09
N LYS A 44 4.19 1.62 -1.83
CA LYS A 44 3.59 2.27 -0.66
C LYS A 44 4.23 3.64 -0.45
N CYS A 45 3.43 4.70 -0.49
CA CYS A 45 3.92 6.05 -0.21
C CYS A 45 4.31 6.19 1.27
N PRO A 46 5.54 6.62 1.60
CA PRO A 46 5.98 6.75 3.00
C PRO A 46 5.29 7.90 3.76
N ILE A 47 4.58 8.78 3.05
CA ILE A 47 3.98 9.99 3.63
C ILE A 47 2.54 9.73 4.04
N CYS A 48 1.75 9.11 3.16
CA CYS A 48 0.31 8.87 3.34
C CYS A 48 -0.10 7.39 3.42
N SER A 49 0.85 6.47 3.24
CA SER A 49 0.64 5.01 3.24
C SER A 49 -0.20 4.45 2.08
N LYS A 50 -0.71 5.28 1.16
CA LYS A 50 -1.45 4.84 -0.03
C LYS A 50 -0.53 4.10 -1.00
N SER A 51 -1.04 3.04 -1.62
CA SER A 51 -0.37 2.30 -2.69
C SER A 51 -0.57 3.02 -4.02
N VAL A 52 0.51 3.28 -4.75
CA VAL A 52 0.48 3.97 -6.05
C VAL A 52 1.11 3.15 -7.17
N ALA A 53 0.58 3.31 -8.38
CA ALA A 53 1.16 2.69 -9.57
C ALA A 53 2.55 3.29 -9.86
N SER A 54 3.41 2.51 -10.52
CA SER A 54 4.79 2.94 -10.78
C SER A 54 4.88 4.20 -11.64
N ASP A 55 3.95 4.39 -12.58
CA ASP A 55 3.86 5.52 -13.48
C ASP A 55 3.28 6.79 -12.82
N GLU A 56 2.66 6.65 -11.64
CA GLU A 56 2.05 7.76 -10.88
C GLU A 56 2.86 8.15 -9.63
N MET A 57 3.93 7.40 -9.31
CA MET A 57 4.69 7.56 -8.06
C MET A 57 5.26 8.97 -7.88
N GLU A 58 5.92 9.51 -8.90
CA GLU A 58 6.61 10.81 -8.82
C GLU A 58 5.61 11.94 -8.55
N MET A 59 4.52 11.97 -9.33
CA MET A 59 3.43 12.93 -9.15
C MET A 59 2.82 12.81 -7.75
N HIS A 60 2.59 11.58 -7.28
CA HIS A 60 2.05 11.34 -5.94
C HIS A 60 2.98 11.83 -4.84
N PHE A 61 4.29 11.61 -4.95
CA PHE A 61 5.26 12.06 -3.94
C PHE A 61 5.35 13.57 -3.90
N ILE A 62 5.37 14.26 -5.04
CA ILE A 62 5.34 15.73 -5.09
C ILE A 62 4.07 16.26 -4.40
N MET A 63 2.91 15.68 -4.72
CA MET A 63 1.64 16.06 -4.08
C MET A 63 1.62 15.76 -2.57
N CYS A 64 2.17 14.62 -2.14
CA CYS A 64 2.20 14.25 -0.72
C CYS A 64 3.22 15.06 0.09
N LEU A 65 4.37 15.42 -0.48
CA LEU A 65 5.40 16.22 0.19
C LEU A 65 5.02 17.71 0.27
N SER A 66 4.24 18.21 -0.69
CA SER A 66 3.79 19.60 -0.70
C SER A 66 2.68 19.91 0.32
N LYS A 67 1.97 18.88 0.81
CA LYS A 67 0.96 19.03 1.87
C LYS A 67 1.60 18.75 3.25
N PRO A 68 1.29 19.54 4.29
CA PRO A 68 1.76 19.24 5.64
C PRO A 68 1.25 17.87 6.07
N ARG A 69 2.13 17.06 6.65
CA ARG A 69 1.78 15.72 7.11
C ARG A 69 0.75 15.84 8.23
N LEU A 70 -0.39 15.17 8.08
CA LEU A 70 -1.44 15.18 9.11
C LEU A 70 -0.88 14.71 10.46
N SER A 71 -1.01 15.55 11.48
CA SER A 71 -0.64 15.28 12.87
C SER A 71 -1.87 15.37 13.75
N TYR A 72 -1.74 14.96 15.01
CA TYR A 72 -2.76 15.11 16.04
C TYR A 72 -2.13 15.68 17.31
N ASN A 73 -2.96 16.17 18.22
CA ASN A 73 -2.54 16.54 19.56
C ASN A 73 -2.78 15.36 20.50
N ASP A 74 -1.76 14.97 21.26
CA ASP A 74 -1.90 14.06 22.39
C ASP A 74 -2.64 14.77 23.52
N ASP A 75 -3.67 14.14 24.05
CA ASP A 75 -4.50 14.70 25.11
C ASP A 75 -5.03 13.58 26.04
N VAL A 76 -5.48 13.98 27.23
CA VAL A 76 -6.16 13.09 28.17
C VAL A 76 -7.62 13.52 28.24
N LEU A 77 -8.52 12.59 27.97
CA LEU A 77 -9.94 12.91 27.88
C LEU A 77 -10.48 13.37 29.24
N THR A 78 -11.10 14.56 29.28
CA THR A 78 -11.57 15.18 30.54
C THR A 78 -12.96 14.73 30.98
N LYS A 79 -13.72 14.11 30.08
CA LYS A 79 -15.06 13.55 30.31
C LYS A 79 -15.35 12.51 29.22
N ASP A 80 -16.24 11.58 29.49
CA ASP A 80 -16.64 10.56 28.51
C ASP A 80 -17.15 11.21 27.21
N ALA A 81 -16.78 10.63 26.07
CA ALA A 81 -16.97 11.25 24.76
C ALA A 81 -17.49 10.28 23.68
N GLY A 82 -18.45 9.43 24.06
CA GLY A 82 -19.06 8.46 23.15
C GLY A 82 -18.13 7.27 22.87
N GLU A 83 -18.15 6.74 21.65
CA GLU A 83 -17.38 5.57 21.24
C GLU A 83 -16.27 5.96 20.24
N CYS A 84 -15.13 5.31 20.35
CA CYS A 84 -14.10 5.41 19.33
C CYS A 84 -14.55 4.61 18.10
N VAL A 85 -14.81 5.27 16.97
CA VAL A 85 -15.30 4.60 15.74
C VAL A 85 -14.30 3.62 15.10
N ILE A 86 -13.06 3.53 15.61
CA ILE A 86 -12.05 2.59 15.11
C ILE A 86 -12.16 1.24 15.84
N CYS A 87 -12.16 1.24 17.18
CA CYS A 87 -12.25 0.00 17.98
C CYS A 87 -13.67 -0.32 18.46
N LEU A 88 -14.60 0.62 18.35
CA LEU A 88 -15.97 0.55 18.85
C LEU A 88 -16.06 0.40 20.38
N GLU A 89 -15.04 0.85 21.11
CA GLU A 89 -15.03 0.92 22.58
C GLU A 89 -15.35 2.34 23.04
N GLU A 90 -15.89 2.49 24.25
CA GLU A 90 -16.18 3.78 24.85
C GLU A 90 -14.89 4.60 25.06
N LEU A 91 -14.97 5.91 24.79
CA LEU A 91 -13.95 6.90 25.11
C LEU A 91 -14.26 7.46 26.49
N LEU A 92 -13.52 7.00 27.49
CA LEU A 92 -13.78 7.31 28.90
C LEU A 92 -12.85 8.40 29.43
N GLN A 93 -13.31 9.12 30.46
CA GLN A 93 -12.47 10.08 31.17
C GLN A 93 -11.15 9.44 31.64
N GLY A 94 -10.03 10.09 31.34
CA GLY A 94 -8.70 9.59 31.64
C GLY A 94 -8.03 8.83 30.49
N ASP A 95 -8.76 8.52 29.42
CA ASP A 95 -8.17 7.86 28.25
C ASP A 95 -7.14 8.75 27.56
N THR A 96 -6.06 8.11 27.08
CA THR A 96 -5.09 8.77 26.20
C THR A 96 -5.64 8.81 24.79
N ILE A 97 -5.98 10.02 24.35
CA ILE A 97 -6.61 10.27 23.06
C ILE A 97 -5.69 11.04 22.13
N ALA A 98 -6.01 10.94 20.85
CA ALA A 98 -5.46 11.77 19.80
C ALA A 98 -6.57 12.64 19.24
N ARG A 99 -6.38 13.96 19.29
CA ARG A 99 -7.30 14.94 18.70
C ARG A 99 -6.74 15.46 17.38
N LEU A 100 -7.44 15.18 16.28
CA LEU A 100 -7.06 15.65 14.95
C LEU A 100 -7.42 17.14 14.76
N PRO A 101 -6.86 17.82 13.74
CA PRO A 101 -7.20 19.21 13.41
C PRO A 101 -8.68 19.42 13.04
N CYS A 102 -9.36 18.38 12.53
CA CYS A 102 -10.80 18.36 12.30
C CYS A 102 -11.62 18.10 13.58
N LEU A 103 -10.98 18.09 14.75
CA LEU A 103 -11.54 17.89 16.09
C LEU A 103 -12.09 16.49 16.40
N CYS A 104 -12.05 15.56 15.45
CA CYS A 104 -12.31 14.15 15.71
C CYS A 104 -11.32 13.60 16.74
N ILE A 105 -11.83 12.75 17.62
CA ILE A 105 -11.10 12.13 18.72
C ILE A 105 -11.11 10.61 18.56
N TYR A 106 -9.99 9.99 18.89
CA TYR A 106 -9.81 8.54 18.88
C TYR A 106 -8.87 8.16 20.01
N HIS A 107 -8.87 6.90 20.44
CA HIS A 107 -7.75 6.40 21.24
C HIS A 107 -6.45 6.58 20.46
N LYS A 108 -5.39 6.99 21.15
CA LYS A 108 -4.08 7.23 20.52
C LYS A 108 -3.59 6.00 19.75
N SER A 109 -3.67 4.82 20.35
CA SER A 109 -3.28 3.55 19.73
C SER A 109 -4.08 3.23 18.47
N CYS A 110 -5.38 3.53 18.46
CA CYS A 110 -6.26 3.29 17.34
C CYS A 110 -5.90 4.16 16.13
N ILE A 111 -5.69 5.47 16.34
CA ILE A 111 -5.34 6.36 15.24
C ILE A 111 -3.92 6.12 14.72
N ASP A 112 -3.00 5.72 15.59
CA ASP A 112 -1.63 5.35 15.19
C ASP A 112 -1.66 4.16 14.24
N SER A 113 -2.40 3.10 14.60
CA SER A 113 -2.60 1.92 13.76
C SER A 113 -3.28 2.27 12.42
N TRP A 114 -4.27 3.16 12.45
CA TRP A 114 -4.94 3.64 11.24
C TRP A 114 -3.97 4.38 10.30
N PHE A 115 -3.10 5.23 10.83
CA PHE A 115 -2.13 5.98 10.05
C PHE A 115 -1.05 5.12 9.38
N GLU A 116 -0.87 3.86 9.79
CA GLU A 116 0.00 2.91 9.09
C GLU A 116 -0.55 2.49 7.73
N VAL A 117 -1.88 2.54 7.54
CA VAL A 117 -2.55 2.13 6.30
C VAL A 117 -3.08 3.33 5.50
N ASN A 118 -3.65 4.32 6.18
CA ASN A 118 -4.18 5.50 5.54
C ASN A 118 -4.05 6.71 6.48
N ARG A 119 -3.19 7.66 6.13
CA ARG A 119 -2.95 8.85 6.95
C ARG A 119 -4.01 9.94 6.71
N SER A 120 -5.28 9.60 6.88
CA SER A 120 -6.42 10.52 6.84
C SER A 120 -7.31 10.35 8.07
N CYS A 121 -8.13 11.34 8.38
CA CYS A 121 -9.19 11.16 9.38
C CYS A 121 -10.18 10.08 8.87
N PRO A 122 -10.56 9.08 9.70
CA PRO A 122 -11.59 8.10 9.36
C PRO A 122 -12.95 8.74 8.99
N GLU A 123 -13.32 9.82 9.67
CA GLU A 123 -14.61 10.51 9.48
C GLU A 123 -14.55 11.61 8.41
N HIS A 124 -13.35 12.14 8.15
CA HIS A 124 -13.10 13.20 7.17
C HIS A 124 -11.96 12.79 6.23
N PRO A 125 -12.17 11.79 5.36
CA PRO A 125 -11.15 11.37 4.42
C PRO A 125 -10.77 12.53 3.51
N SER A 126 -9.47 12.75 3.33
CA SER A 126 -8.98 13.69 2.31
C SER A 126 -9.16 13.05 0.94
N ASP A 127 -9.88 13.75 0.06
CA ASP A 127 -10.01 13.45 -1.37
C ASP A 127 -8.63 13.17 -2.01
#